data_AF-A0A947CAF5-F1
#
_entry.id   AF-A0A947CAF5-F1
#
_cell.length_a   1.000
_cell.length_b   1.000
_cell.length_c   1.000
_cell.angle_alpha   90.00
_cell.angle_beta   90.00
_cell.angle_gamma   90.00
#
_symmetry.space_group_name_H-M   'P 1'
#
loop_
_entity.id
_entity.type
_entity.pdbx_description
1 polymer ?
#
loop_
_entity_poly.entity_id
_entity_poly.type
_entity_poly.pdbx_seq_one_letter_code
_entity_poly.pdbx_strand_id
1 'polypeptide(L)' 'VLELAEVSDKAALFEELLRLNAADLVHGAYGILDDAVVLTCTLQVENLDYNELQGVLDDFSLALANHYEKLSKFRVAT' A
#
# COMPACT_ATOMS: atom_id res chain seq x y z
N VAL A 1 1.12 8.27 -7.88
CA VAL A 1 0.28 7.08 -8.15
C VAL A 1 1.12 6.12 -8.99
N LEU A 2 1.08 4.82 -8.70
CA LEU A 2 1.81 3.80 -9.45
C LEU A 2 0.80 3.07 -10.35
N GLU A 3 0.82 3.39 -11.64
CA GLU A 3 -0.03 2.78 -12.66
C GLU A 3 0.59 1.45 -13.13
N LEU A 4 -0.21 0.39 -13.26
CA LEU A 4 0.27 -0.92 -13.72
C LEU A 4 0.78 -0.88 -15.18
N ALA A 5 0.34 0.08 -15.98
CA ALA A 5 0.89 0.32 -17.32
C ALA A 5 2.35 0.81 -17.28
N GLU A 6 2.77 1.44 -16.18
CA GLU A 6 4.14 1.96 -15.96
C GLU A 6 5.04 0.96 -15.24
N VAL A 7 4.59 -0.28 -14.99
CA VAL A 7 5.34 -1.28 -14.23
C VAL A 7 6.10 -2.22 -15.16
N SER A 8 7.41 -2.29 -14.98
CA SER A 8 8.31 -3.12 -15.80
C SER A 8 8.24 -4.62 -15.46
N ASP A 9 8.12 -4.96 -14.17
CA ASP A 9 7.95 -6.33 -13.68
C ASP A 9 6.78 -6.42 -12.70
N LYS A 10 5.62 -6.83 -13.22
CA LYS A 10 4.38 -6.95 -12.45
C LYS A 10 4.43 -8.09 -11.44
N ALA A 11 5.08 -9.21 -11.77
CA ALA A 11 5.12 -10.37 -10.88
C ALA A 11 5.93 -10.04 -9.62
N ALA A 12 7.10 -9.42 -9.79
CA ALA A 12 7.92 -8.97 -8.68
C ALA A 12 7.24 -7.85 -7.86
N LEU A 13 6.53 -6.93 -8.51
CA LEU A 13 5.71 -5.93 -7.80
C LEU A 13 4.64 -6.62 -6.93
N PHE A 14 3.89 -7.56 -7.49
CA PHE A 14 2.81 -8.23 -6.75
C PHE A 14 3.33 -9.05 -5.57
N GLU A 15 4.47 -9.72 -5.72
CA GLU A 15 5.13 -10.40 -4.61
C GLU A 15 5.52 -9.42 -3.51
N GLU A 16 6.09 -8.27 -3.87
CA GLU A 16 6.47 -7.24 -2.89
C GLU A 16 5.23 -6.68 -2.17
N LEU A 17 4.15 -6.37 -2.89
CA LEU A 17 2.90 -5.89 -2.28
C LEU A 17 2.31 -6.89 -1.29
N LEU A 18 2.34 -8.19 -1.63
CA LEU A 18 1.90 -9.25 -0.71
C LEU A 18 2.77 -9.35 0.55
N ARG A 19 4.10 -9.17 0.41
CA ARG A 19 5.01 -9.15 1.56
C ARG A 19 4.78 -7.94 2.45
N LEU A 20 4.59 -6.75 1.86
CA LEU A 20 4.32 -5.52 2.61
C LEU A 20 2.98 -5.62 3.36
N ASN A 21 1.95 -6.21 2.74
CA ASN A 21 0.67 -6.50 3.40
C ASN A 21 0.82 -7.45 4.59
N ALA A 22 1.80 -8.35 4.58
CA ALA A 22 1.99 -9.33 5.65
C ALA A 22 2.90 -8.83 6.79
N ALA A 23 3.81 -7.91 6.51
CA ALA A 23 4.86 -7.50 7.45
C ALA A 23 4.64 -6.12 8.07
N ASP A 24 4.35 -5.11 7.22
CA ASP A 24 4.45 -3.70 7.60
C ASP A 24 3.08 -3.01 7.76
N LEU A 25 1.99 -3.62 7.28
CA LEU A 25 0.63 -3.07 7.37
C LEU A 25 -0.23 -3.90 8.33
N VAL A 26 -0.73 -3.27 9.38
CA VAL A 26 -1.58 -3.92 10.40
C VAL A 26 -3.06 -3.70 10.10
N HIS A 27 -3.42 -2.47 9.73
CA HIS A 27 -4.78 -2.03 9.44
C HIS A 27 -5.00 -1.74 7.95
N GLY A 28 -3.90 -1.59 7.19
CA GLY A 28 -3.92 -1.31 5.76
C GLY A 28 -3.70 -2.55 4.89
N ALA A 29 -4.02 -2.41 3.61
CA ALA A 29 -3.65 -3.37 2.57
C ALA A 29 -3.47 -2.65 1.24
N TYR A 30 -2.43 -3.06 0.50
CA TYR A 30 -2.29 -2.76 -0.91
C TYR A 30 -3.29 -3.56 -1.74
N GLY A 31 -3.87 -2.88 -2.71
CA GLY A 31 -4.76 -3.45 -3.71
C GLY A 31 -4.54 -2.81 -5.08
N ILE A 32 -5.32 -3.27 -6.05
CA ILE A 32 -5.37 -2.72 -7.40
C ILE A 32 -6.79 -2.22 -7.65
N LEU A 33 -6.92 -0.96 -8.07
CA LEU A 33 -8.17 -0.34 -8.47
C LEU A 33 -7.91 0.50 -9.73
N ASP A 34 -8.72 0.29 -10.77
CA ASP A 34 -8.62 1.01 -12.05
C ASP A 34 -7.18 1.06 -12.61
N ASP A 35 -6.51 -0.10 -12.65
CA ASP A 35 -5.12 -0.25 -13.09
C ASP A 35 -4.06 0.52 -12.27
N ALA A 36 -4.41 1.06 -11.11
CA ALA A 36 -3.48 1.71 -10.19
C ALA A 36 -3.29 0.91 -8.89
N VAL A 37 -2.07 0.94 -8.34
CA VAL A 37 -1.81 0.44 -6.98
C VAL A 37 -2.36 1.45 -5.97
N VAL A 38 -3.21 0.96 -5.07
CA VAL A 38 -3.85 1.75 -4.01
C VAL A 38 -3.53 1.17 -2.64
N LEU A 39 -3.41 2.04 -1.64
CA LEU A 39 -3.37 1.66 -0.23
C LEU A 39 -4.76 1.92 0.37
N THR A 40 -5.32 0.90 1.00
CA THR A 40 -6.69 0.94 1.54
C THR A 40 -6.71 0.41 2.96
N CYS A 41 -7.74 0.77 3.73
CA CYS A 41 -8.02 0.20 5.05
C CYS A 41 -9.54 0.06 5.20
N THR A 42 -10.00 -0.82 6.08
CA THR A 42 -11.43 -0.94 6.43
C THR A 42 -11.56 -0.95 7.94
N LEU A 43 -12.37 -0.03 8.48
CA LEU A 43 -12.68 0.05 9.90
C LEU A 43 -14.18 -0.14 10.11
N GLN A 44 -14.55 -0.93 11.11
CA GLN A 44 -15.95 -1.13 11.48
C GLN A 44 -16.41 0.08 12.30
N VAL A 45 -17.45 0.76 11.85
CA VAL A 45 -17.98 1.97 12.51
C VAL A 45 -18.36 1.72 13.97
N GLU A 46 -18.81 0.51 14.31
CA GLU A 46 -19.17 0.14 15.68
C GLU A 46 -17.99 0.15 16.66
N ASN A 47 -16.78 -0.16 16.17
CA ASN A 47 -15.56 -0.22 16.98
C ASN A 47 -14.63 0.97 16.73
N LEU A 48 -14.97 1.85 15.77
CA LEU A 48 -14.16 2.99 15.39
C LEU A 48 -14.02 3.97 16.54
N ASP A 49 -12.85 3.95 17.16
CA ASP A 49 -12.42 4.96 18.11
C ASP A 49 -11.23 5.78 17.57
N TYR A 50 -10.81 6.77 18.35
CA TYR A 50 -9.70 7.64 17.98
C TYR A 50 -8.40 6.86 17.78
N ASN A 51 -8.14 5.82 18.57
CA ASN A 51 -6.90 5.05 18.51
C ASN A 51 -6.89 4.15 17.26
N GLU A 52 -8.03 3.55 16.89
CA GLU A 52 -8.13 2.79 15.63
C GLU A 52 -7.89 3.68 14.41
N LEU A 53 -8.49 4.87 14.38
CA LEU A 53 -8.24 5.84 13.30
C LEU A 53 -6.78 6.29 13.27
N GLN A 54 -6.19 6.59 14.44
CA GLN A 54 -4.80 7.00 14.52
C GLN A 54 -3.86 5.88 14.03
N GLY A 55 -4.12 4.62 14.41
CA GLY A 55 -3.32 3.47 13.96
C GLY A 55 -3.32 3.33 12.43
N VAL A 56 -4.47 3.54 11.77
CA VAL A 56 -4.54 3.58 10.30
C VAL A 56 -3.71 4.71 9.70
N LEU A 57 -3.77 5.92 10.28
CA LEU A 57 -3.00 7.06 9.79
C LEU A 57 -1.50 6.86 9.96
N ASP A 58 -1.09 6.19 11.05
CA ASP A 58 0.31 5.83 11.31
C ASP A 58 0.80 4.78 10.29
N ASP A 59 0.01 3.74 10.01
CA ASP A 59 0.29 2.75 8.95
C ASP A 59 0.47 3.43 7.59
N PHE A 60 -0.41 4.37 7.24
CA PHE A 60 -0.35 5.09 5.97
C PHE A 60 0.87 6.00 5.90
N SER A 61 1.22 6.65 7.01
CA SER A 61 2.41 7.49 7.10
C SER A 61 3.68 6.66 6.94
N LEU A 62 3.75 5.49 7.58
CA LEU A 62 4.85 4.53 7.43
C LEU A 62 4.98 4.06 5.98
N ALA A 63 3.86 3.67 5.36
CA ALA A 63 3.84 3.20 3.98
C ALA A 63 4.30 4.28 2.99
N LEU A 64 3.84 5.52 3.16
CA LEU A 64 4.26 6.65 2.32
C LEU A 64 5.75 6.97 2.49
N ALA A 65 6.26 6.92 3.72
CA ALA A 65 7.66 7.23 4.00
C ALA A 65 8.62 6.14 3.50
N ASN A 66 8.28 4.85 3.71
CA ASN A 66 9.23 3.75 3.51
C ASN A 66 8.95 2.87 2.29
N HIS A 67 7.69 2.75 1.88
CA HIS A 67 7.34 1.85 0.77
C HIS A 67 7.41 2.57 -0.57
N TYR A 68 7.25 3.89 -0.60
CA TYR A 68 7.31 4.66 -1.85
C TYR A 68 8.63 4.42 -2.60
N GLU A 69 9.78 4.55 -1.92
CA GLU A 69 11.09 4.27 -2.53
C GLU A 69 11.18 2.81 -3.00
N LYS A 70 10.80 1.85 -2.15
CA LYS A 70 10.81 0.42 -2.48
C LYS A 70 9.95 0.09 -3.71
N LEU A 71 8.79 0.73 -3.86
CA LEU A 71 7.86 0.45 -4.95
C LEU A 71 8.20 1.23 -6.22
N SER A 72 8.81 2.42 -6.09
CA SER A 72 9.23 3.24 -7.22
C SER A 72 10.23 2.54 -8.15
N LYS A 73 11.02 1.58 -7.62
CA LYS A 73 11.97 0.77 -8.40
C LYS A 73 11.31 -0.05 -9.52
N PHE A 74 10.01 -0.32 -9.41
CA PHE A 74 9.25 -1.09 -10.39
C PHE A 74 8.76 -0.24 -11.56
N ARG A 75 8.82 1.09 -11.46
CA ARG A 75 8.49 1.98 -12.57
C ARG A 75 9.46 1.74 -13.71
N VAL A 76 8.95 1.74 -14.93
CA VAL A 76 9.79 1.80 -16.14
C VAL A 76 10.67 3.05 -16.02
N ALA A 77 11.98 2.89 -16.18
CA ALA A 77 12.88 4.03 -16.26
C ALA A 77 12.50 4.86 -17.49
N THR A 78 11.97 6.06 -17.26
CA THR A 78 11.75 7.06 -18.31
C THR A 78 13.08 7.60 -18.83
#